data_AF-A0A9D8BKR4-F1
#
_entry.id   AF-A0A9D8BKR4-F1
#
_cell.length_a   1.000
_cell.length_b   1.000
_cell.length_c   1.000
_cell.angle_alpha   90.00
_cell.angle_beta   90.00
_cell.angle_gamma   90.00
#
_symmetry.space_group_name_H-M   'P 1'
#
loop_
_entity.id
_entity.type
_entity.pdbx_description
1 polymer ?
#
loop_
_entity_poly.entity_id
_entity_poly.type
_entity_poly.pdbx_seq_one_letter_code
_entity_poly.pdbx_strand_id
1 'polypeptide(L)'
;MRTLKRFVIPATLTASLLAGTAGAFFDEIVALQEELQVWETANAADFSDVIEQLDDITGPVFRDVGEDAWFNPYVASLAEWGIVSGYKNAQGKSTGEFRPANNVTVAEVLKMSMEAAKVDVGSCTNVPLHPQATGHWAKPYVACAEALGVRMFDPMHPADLNRPAKRAEVVTVVLDVFHDEVLPLYATFKDTNGHPYEADIAYANLYGIVSGDKNAQGAEVGTFRPEDSINRAETSKIIYERLKLDVLADASIQ
;
A
#
# COMPACT_ATOMS: atom_id res chain seq x y z
N MET A 1 42.26 18.73 -8.72
CA MET A 1 43.11 19.91 -8.97
C MET A 1 42.32 20.88 -9.83
N ARG A 2 41.94 22.05 -9.28
CA ARG A 2 41.47 23.28 -9.98
C ARG A 2 40.14 23.18 -10.75
N THR A 3 39.15 24.08 -10.66
CA THR A 3 38.96 25.34 -9.92
C THR A 3 37.51 25.77 -10.20
N LEU A 4 36.82 26.34 -9.21
CA LEU A 4 35.60 27.13 -9.41
C LEU A 4 35.84 28.21 -10.48
N LYS A 5 34.94 28.37 -11.44
CA LYS A 5 34.78 29.62 -12.18
C LYS A 5 33.49 30.29 -11.70
N ARG A 6 33.70 31.33 -10.89
CA ARG A 6 32.71 32.30 -10.43
C ARG A 6 32.00 32.91 -11.64
N PHE A 7 30.67 32.89 -11.62
CA PHE A 7 29.86 33.77 -12.46
C PHE A 7 30.09 35.20 -11.96
N VAL A 8 30.76 36.00 -12.78
CA VAL A 8 30.89 37.45 -12.61
C VAL A 8 30.00 38.05 -13.69
N ILE A 9 28.91 38.69 -13.28
CA ILE A 9 28.12 39.56 -14.16
C ILE A 9 28.65 40.98 -13.92
N PRO A 10 29.24 41.66 -14.94
CA PRO A 10 29.43 43.09 -14.87
C PRO A 10 28.50 43.76 -15.87
N ALA A 11 27.56 44.56 -15.37
CA ALA A 11 27.05 45.70 -16.12
C ALA A 11 26.55 46.73 -15.11
N THR A 12 27.49 47.55 -14.67
CA THR A 12 27.26 48.82 -14.00
C THR A 12 26.41 49.71 -14.91
N LEU A 13 25.17 50.00 -14.51
CA LEU A 13 24.41 51.12 -15.09
C LEU A 13 24.61 52.34 -14.19
N THR A 14 25.61 53.14 -14.52
CA THR A 14 25.81 54.48 -13.96
C THR A 14 24.73 55.40 -14.53
N ALA A 15 23.76 55.78 -13.70
CA ALA A 15 22.76 56.78 -14.03
C ALA A 15 23.42 58.17 -14.17
N SER A 16 23.42 58.71 -15.38
CA SER A 16 23.65 60.14 -15.64
C SER A 16 22.39 60.69 -16.30
N LEU A 17 21.60 61.46 -15.53
CA LEU A 17 20.50 62.23 -16.09
C LEU A 17 21.06 63.44 -16.86
N LEU A 18 20.54 63.70 -18.06
CA LEU A 18 20.04 65.03 -18.45
C LEU A 18 19.34 64.99 -19.83
N ALA A 19 18.09 65.50 -19.83
CA ALA A 19 17.26 66.00 -20.93
C ALA A 19 16.53 65.00 -21.86
N GLY A 20 15.18 65.02 -21.78
CA GLY A 20 14.24 64.38 -22.71
C GLY A 20 13.28 63.35 -22.10
N THR A 21 12.81 63.53 -20.87
CA THR A 21 12.41 62.42 -19.98
C THR A 21 11.01 61.82 -20.18
N ALA A 22 10.37 62.04 -21.34
CA ALA A 22 9.15 61.28 -21.70
C ALA A 22 9.45 60.29 -22.81
N GLY A 23 9.90 60.73 -24.00
CA GLY A 23 10.15 59.82 -25.13
C GLY A 23 11.10 58.65 -24.81
N ALA A 24 12.26 58.96 -24.22
CA ALA A 24 13.28 57.93 -23.90
C ALA A 24 12.85 56.93 -22.81
N PHE A 25 11.99 57.36 -21.87
CA PHE A 25 11.45 56.47 -20.83
C PHE A 25 10.42 55.50 -21.40
N PHE A 26 9.62 55.94 -22.38
CA PHE A 26 8.63 55.08 -23.02
C PHE A 26 9.28 54.10 -24.00
N ASP A 27 10.35 54.50 -24.69
CA ASP A 27 11.12 53.59 -25.56
C ASP A 27 11.82 52.49 -24.75
N GLU A 28 12.35 52.82 -23.56
CA GLU A 28 12.96 51.84 -22.65
C GLU A 28 11.92 50.88 -22.04
N ILE A 29 10.71 51.38 -21.73
CA ILE A 29 9.58 50.52 -21.31
C ILE A 29 9.14 49.58 -22.44
N VAL A 30 9.04 50.06 -23.67
CA VAL A 30 8.64 49.24 -24.83
C VAL A 30 9.70 48.17 -25.11
N ALA A 31 10.98 48.52 -25.07
CA ALA A 31 12.07 47.56 -25.21
C ALA A 31 12.05 46.50 -24.09
N LEU A 32 11.81 46.92 -22.84
CA LEU A 32 11.66 45.99 -21.72
C LEU A 32 10.41 45.10 -21.88
N GLN A 33 9.31 45.61 -22.43
CA GLN A 33 8.12 44.81 -22.71
C GLN A 33 8.36 43.77 -23.81
N GLU A 34 9.06 44.14 -24.88
CA GLU A 34 9.44 43.21 -25.95
C GLU A 34 10.43 42.14 -25.45
N GLU A 35 11.42 42.52 -24.63
CA GLU A 35 12.34 41.58 -23.99
C GLU A 35 11.62 40.65 -23.01
N LEU A 36 10.64 41.16 -22.24
CA LEU A 36 9.80 40.36 -21.35
C LEU A 36 8.96 39.36 -22.15
N GLN A 37 8.40 39.78 -23.29
CA GLN A 37 7.56 38.93 -24.13
C GLN A 37 8.38 37.84 -24.84
N VAL A 38 9.62 38.13 -25.24
CA VAL A 38 10.57 37.14 -25.75
C VAL A 38 11.02 36.19 -24.64
N TRP A 39 11.24 36.69 -23.42
CA TRP A 39 11.56 35.85 -22.27
C TRP A 39 10.39 34.95 -21.86
N GLU A 40 9.16 35.47 -21.87
CA GLU A 40 7.93 34.71 -21.59
C GLU A 40 7.65 33.67 -22.66
N THR A 41 7.94 33.92 -23.94
CA THR A 41 7.78 32.91 -25.00
C THR A 41 8.91 31.87 -25.01
N ALA A 42 10.12 32.25 -24.59
CA ALA A 42 11.27 31.35 -24.49
C ALA A 42 11.31 30.54 -23.18
N ASN A 43 10.66 31.04 -22.11
CA ASN A 43 10.55 30.42 -20.79
C ASN A 43 9.10 30.15 -20.39
N ALA A 44 8.16 30.16 -21.35
CA ALA A 44 6.88 29.51 -21.21
C ALA A 44 7.20 28.02 -21.05
N ALA A 45 7.49 27.63 -19.82
CA ALA A 45 7.72 26.25 -19.47
C ALA A 45 6.51 25.49 -19.99
N ASP A 46 6.79 24.48 -20.82
CA ASP A 46 5.79 23.51 -21.20
C ASP A 46 5.41 22.76 -19.92
N PHE A 47 4.40 23.29 -19.23
CA PHE A 47 3.91 22.70 -17.99
C PHE A 47 3.17 21.39 -18.28
N SER A 48 2.99 20.96 -19.54
CA SER A 48 2.39 19.67 -19.85
C SER A 48 3.24 18.52 -19.32
N ASP A 49 4.57 18.58 -19.45
CA ASP A 49 5.48 17.57 -18.90
C ASP A 49 5.41 17.52 -17.36
N VAL A 50 5.24 18.69 -16.72
CA VAL A 50 5.10 18.78 -15.26
C VAL A 50 3.73 18.29 -14.82
N ILE A 51 2.67 18.59 -15.57
CA ILE A 51 1.31 18.10 -15.31
C ILE A 51 1.24 16.59 -15.53
N GLU A 52 1.88 16.04 -16.56
CA GLU A 52 1.97 14.60 -16.82
C GLU A 52 2.76 13.89 -15.72
N GLN A 53 3.86 14.48 -15.23
CA GLN A 53 4.58 13.96 -14.06
C GLN A 53 3.76 14.07 -12.77
N LEU A 54 2.96 15.12 -12.61
CA LEU A 54 2.07 15.25 -11.45
C LEU A 54 0.94 14.21 -11.54
N ASP A 55 0.33 13.98 -12.71
CA ASP A 55 -0.68 12.95 -12.92
C ASP A 55 -0.14 11.53 -12.70
N ASP A 56 1.14 11.27 -12.96
CA ASP A 56 1.81 9.98 -12.64
C ASP A 56 2.07 9.82 -11.12
N ILE A 57 2.18 10.94 -10.39
CA ILE A 57 2.32 10.97 -8.92
C ILE A 57 0.96 10.97 -8.21
N THR A 58 -0.07 11.57 -8.81
CA THR A 58 -1.40 11.73 -8.21
C THR A 58 -2.44 10.74 -8.74
N GLY A 59 -2.15 10.02 -9.82
CA GLY A 59 -3.05 9.04 -10.41
C GLY A 59 -3.18 7.76 -9.56
N PRO A 60 -4.27 7.00 -9.75
CA PRO A 60 -4.49 5.76 -9.01
C PRO A 60 -3.39 4.74 -9.32
N VAL A 61 -2.82 4.13 -8.27
CA VAL A 61 -1.74 3.12 -8.35
C VAL A 61 -2.11 1.96 -9.30
N PHE A 62 -3.40 1.64 -9.39
CA PHE A 62 -3.95 0.64 -10.31
C PHE A 62 -5.19 1.18 -11.00
N ARG A 63 -5.37 0.84 -12.28
CA ARG A 63 -6.46 1.37 -13.13
C ARG A 63 -7.85 0.96 -12.66
N ASP A 64 -7.96 -0.14 -11.92
CA ASP A 64 -9.18 -0.70 -11.36
C ASP A 64 -9.35 -0.40 -9.86
N VAL A 65 -8.56 0.53 -9.33
CA VAL A 65 -8.63 1.04 -7.96
C VAL A 65 -8.88 2.55 -8.03
N GLY A 66 -10.15 2.94 -8.22
CA GLY A 66 -10.53 4.36 -8.29
C GLY A 66 -10.23 5.10 -6.99
N GLU A 67 -10.00 6.41 -7.07
CA GLU A 67 -9.65 7.28 -5.92
C GLU A 67 -10.71 7.26 -4.81
N ASP A 68 -11.99 7.26 -5.18
CA ASP A 68 -13.11 7.23 -4.23
C ASP A 68 -13.45 5.82 -3.70
N ALA A 69 -12.72 4.78 -4.13
CA ALA A 69 -12.98 3.43 -3.66
C ALA A 69 -12.59 3.31 -2.18
N TRP A 70 -13.47 2.73 -1.35
CA TRP A 70 -13.22 2.58 0.09
C TRP A 70 -11.91 1.85 0.43
N PHE A 71 -11.45 0.98 -0.48
CA PHE A 71 -10.22 0.22 -0.33
C PHE A 71 -8.98 0.90 -0.90
N ASN A 72 -9.14 2.01 -1.64
CA ASN A 72 -8.03 2.75 -2.26
C ASN A 72 -6.90 3.06 -1.26
N PRO A 73 -7.14 3.73 -0.11
CA PRO A 73 -6.04 4.11 0.79
C PRO A 73 -5.25 2.89 1.27
N TYR A 74 -5.92 1.77 1.55
CA TYR A 74 -5.27 0.54 2.00
C TYR A 74 -4.43 -0.09 0.89
N VAL A 75 -4.99 -0.21 -0.31
CA VAL A 75 -4.29 -0.83 -1.45
C VAL A 75 -3.12 0.03 -1.89
N ALA A 76 -3.30 1.36 -1.97
CA ALA A 76 -2.25 2.30 -2.35
C ALA A 76 -1.07 2.25 -1.38
N SER A 77 -1.31 2.36 -0.08
CA SER A 77 -0.24 2.29 0.93
C SER A 77 0.50 0.94 0.91
N LEU A 78 -0.23 -0.18 0.87
CA LEU A 78 0.42 -1.49 0.83
C LEU A 78 1.20 -1.73 -0.46
N ALA A 79 0.77 -1.14 -1.59
CA ALA A 79 1.50 -1.22 -2.85
C ALA A 79 2.76 -0.37 -2.82
N GLU A 80 2.68 0.84 -2.26
CA GLU A 80 3.83 1.72 -2.02
C GLU A 80 4.88 1.05 -1.13
N TRP A 81 4.44 0.32 -0.10
CA TRP A 81 5.33 -0.43 0.79
C TRP A 81 5.80 -1.77 0.23
N GLY A 82 5.40 -2.12 -1.00
CA GLY A 82 5.83 -3.35 -1.68
C GLY A 82 5.20 -4.65 -1.13
N ILE A 83 4.23 -4.54 -0.23
CA ILE A 83 3.55 -5.69 0.40
C ILE A 83 2.58 -6.35 -0.58
N VAL A 84 1.88 -5.53 -1.37
CA VAL A 84 0.99 -6.01 -2.43
C VAL A 84 1.45 -5.53 -3.80
N SER A 85 1.05 -6.26 -4.83
CA SER A 85 1.33 -5.89 -6.22
C SER A 85 0.15 -6.24 -7.11
N GLY A 86 0.05 -5.53 -8.23
CA GLY A 86 -0.90 -5.83 -9.30
C GLY A 86 -0.51 -7.06 -10.11
N TYR A 87 -1.41 -7.48 -10.99
CA TYR A 87 -1.23 -8.64 -11.83
C TYR A 87 -0.18 -8.39 -12.92
N LYS A 88 0.60 -9.43 -13.22
CA LYS A 88 1.53 -9.45 -14.36
C LYS A 88 1.00 -10.43 -15.41
N ASN A 89 1.22 -10.12 -16.67
CA ASN A 89 0.92 -11.04 -17.77
C ASN A 89 1.97 -12.17 -17.84
N ALA A 90 1.77 -13.11 -18.78
CA ALA A 90 2.66 -14.25 -18.96
C ALA A 90 4.12 -13.86 -19.31
N GLN A 91 4.33 -12.63 -19.79
CA GLN A 91 5.63 -12.06 -20.11
C GLN A 91 6.25 -11.29 -18.93
N GLY A 92 5.61 -11.32 -17.76
CA GLY A 92 6.07 -10.62 -16.55
C GLY A 92 5.82 -9.11 -16.54
N LYS A 93 5.12 -8.56 -17.55
CA LYS A 93 4.77 -7.14 -17.62
C LYS A 93 3.54 -6.86 -16.75
N SER A 94 3.58 -5.77 -15.98
CA SER A 94 2.41 -5.30 -15.22
C SER A 94 1.22 -5.07 -16.16
N THR A 95 0.06 -5.56 -15.74
CA THR A 95 -1.23 -5.32 -16.41
C THR A 95 -1.81 -3.95 -16.03
N GLY A 96 -1.35 -3.37 -14.92
CA GLY A 96 -1.94 -2.17 -14.32
C GLY A 96 -3.21 -2.45 -13.50
N GLU A 97 -3.57 -3.73 -13.29
CA GLU A 97 -4.76 -4.14 -12.53
C GLU A 97 -4.40 -4.73 -11.16
N PHE A 98 -5.18 -4.41 -10.13
CA PHE A 98 -5.10 -5.02 -8.80
C PHE A 98 -6.12 -6.13 -8.57
N ARG A 99 -7.25 -6.08 -9.28
CA ARG A 99 -8.44 -6.94 -9.19
C ARG A 99 -8.98 -7.05 -7.76
N PRO A 100 -9.45 -5.93 -7.18
CA PRO A 100 -9.83 -5.87 -5.77
C PRO A 100 -10.91 -6.88 -5.35
N ALA A 101 -11.81 -7.25 -6.28
CA ALA A 101 -12.89 -8.20 -6.03
C ALA A 101 -12.48 -9.68 -6.13
N ASN A 102 -11.28 -9.99 -6.63
CA ASN A 102 -10.82 -11.38 -6.71
C ASN A 102 -10.54 -11.93 -5.31
N ASN A 103 -10.86 -13.21 -5.10
CA ASN A 103 -10.45 -13.90 -3.88
C ASN A 103 -8.94 -14.04 -3.80
N VAL A 104 -8.41 -13.99 -2.58
CA VAL A 104 -7.02 -14.35 -2.29
C VAL A 104 -6.92 -15.83 -1.93
N THR A 105 -5.84 -16.47 -2.37
CA THR A 105 -5.51 -17.84 -1.97
C THR A 105 -4.81 -17.88 -0.62
N VAL A 106 -4.81 -19.05 0.03
CA VAL A 106 -4.07 -19.28 1.30
C VAL A 106 -2.59 -18.92 1.15
N ALA A 107 -1.95 -19.30 0.04
CA ALA A 107 -0.56 -18.95 -0.22
C ALA A 107 -0.32 -17.44 -0.40
N GLU A 108 -1.24 -16.74 -1.09
CA GLU A 108 -1.13 -15.28 -1.27
C GLU A 108 -1.28 -14.53 0.06
N VAL A 109 -2.22 -14.95 0.91
CA VAL A 109 -2.40 -14.39 2.26
C VAL A 109 -1.12 -14.54 3.08
N LEU A 110 -0.50 -15.72 3.04
CA LEU A 110 0.73 -15.97 3.77
C LEU A 110 1.86 -15.04 3.29
N LYS A 111 2.04 -14.93 1.97
CA LYS A 111 3.00 -13.99 1.40
C LYS A 111 2.73 -12.56 1.86
N MET A 112 1.51 -12.06 1.65
CA MET A 112 1.15 -10.68 2.01
C MET A 112 1.38 -10.40 3.51
N SER A 113 1.05 -11.35 4.38
CA SER A 113 1.23 -11.21 5.83
C SER A 113 2.70 -11.18 6.23
N MET A 114 3.54 -12.03 5.63
CA MET A 114 4.98 -12.09 5.91
C MET A 114 5.75 -10.87 5.39
N GLU A 115 5.40 -10.37 4.20
CA GLU A 115 5.97 -9.12 3.69
C GLU A 115 5.59 -7.94 4.60
N ALA A 116 4.33 -7.90 5.06
CA ALA A 116 3.86 -6.88 6.00
C ALA A 116 4.61 -6.92 7.34
N ALA A 117 4.76 -8.11 7.92
CA ALA A 117 5.52 -8.31 9.17
C ALA A 117 7.04 -8.25 8.98
N LYS A 118 7.55 -8.02 7.75
CA LYS A 118 8.98 -7.98 7.41
C LYS A 118 9.73 -9.23 7.83
N VAL A 119 9.10 -10.40 7.72
CA VAL A 119 9.73 -11.69 7.98
C VAL A 119 10.83 -11.92 6.95
N ASP A 120 12.06 -12.21 7.41
CA ASP A 120 13.14 -12.65 6.50
C ASP A 120 12.90 -14.09 6.06
N VAL A 121 12.13 -14.23 4.98
CA VAL A 121 11.72 -15.52 4.45
C VAL A 121 12.91 -16.37 3.96
N GLY A 122 14.05 -15.73 3.63
CA GLY A 122 15.27 -16.43 3.23
C GLY A 122 15.97 -17.17 4.38
N SER A 123 15.71 -16.76 5.63
CA SER A 123 16.31 -17.37 6.82
C SER A 123 15.67 -18.72 7.21
N CYS A 124 14.43 -18.96 6.79
CA CYS A 124 13.70 -20.21 7.07
C CYS A 124 14.14 -21.33 6.12
N THR A 125 15.27 -21.94 6.44
CA THR A 125 15.92 -22.94 5.56
C THR A 125 15.39 -24.38 5.71
N ASN A 126 14.43 -24.59 6.61
CA ASN A 126 13.83 -25.91 6.84
C ASN A 126 13.08 -26.39 5.59
N VAL A 127 13.12 -27.70 5.35
CA VAL A 127 12.27 -28.32 4.33
C VAL A 127 10.84 -28.37 4.90
N PRO A 128 9.86 -27.69 4.26
CA PRO A 128 8.50 -27.69 4.78
C PRO A 128 7.89 -29.10 4.71
N LEU A 129 7.11 -29.44 5.74
CA LEU A 129 6.40 -30.70 5.85
C LEU A 129 5.11 -30.71 5.01
N HIS A 130 4.56 -29.52 4.71
CA HIS A 130 3.38 -29.36 3.90
C HIS A 130 3.54 -30.01 2.51
N PRO A 131 2.66 -30.97 2.14
CA PRO A 131 2.86 -31.79 0.93
C PRO A 131 2.85 -30.95 -0.35
N GLN A 132 1.97 -29.95 -0.44
CA GLN A 132 1.90 -29.06 -1.61
C GLN A 132 3.07 -28.08 -1.70
N ALA A 133 3.89 -27.89 -0.65
CA ALA A 133 4.99 -26.92 -0.71
C ALA A 133 6.10 -27.37 -1.68
N THR A 134 6.21 -28.67 -1.97
CA THR A 134 7.19 -29.20 -2.91
C THR A 134 6.84 -28.76 -4.34
N GLY A 135 7.61 -27.83 -4.90
CA GLY A 135 7.42 -27.30 -6.26
C GLY A 135 6.45 -26.13 -6.35
N HIS A 136 5.93 -25.65 -5.22
CA HIS A 136 5.05 -24.48 -5.17
C HIS A 136 5.86 -23.20 -4.99
N TRP A 137 5.44 -22.10 -5.64
CA TRP A 137 6.10 -20.79 -5.51
C TRP A 137 6.12 -20.30 -4.05
N ALA A 138 5.11 -20.70 -3.27
CA ALA A 138 4.98 -20.33 -1.86
C ALA A 138 5.84 -21.17 -0.91
N LYS A 139 6.65 -22.11 -1.41
CA LYS A 139 7.51 -22.98 -0.59
C LYS A 139 8.27 -22.25 0.52
N PRO A 140 8.98 -21.13 0.27
CA PRO A 140 9.78 -20.51 1.32
C PRO A 140 8.89 -19.84 2.39
N TYR A 141 7.74 -19.29 1.99
CA TYR A 141 6.75 -18.76 2.94
C TYR A 141 6.17 -19.88 3.81
N VAL A 142 5.80 -21.03 3.22
CA VAL A 142 5.29 -22.19 3.98
C VAL A 142 6.32 -22.70 4.98
N ALA A 143 7.61 -22.76 4.58
CA ALA A 143 8.69 -23.14 5.48
C ALA A 143 8.79 -22.19 6.70
N CYS A 144 8.65 -20.88 6.49
CA CYS A 144 8.56 -19.94 7.60
C CYS A 144 7.31 -20.11 8.43
N ALA A 145 6.15 -20.35 7.80
CA ALA A 145 4.89 -20.50 8.53
C ALA A 145 4.96 -21.66 9.54
N GLU A 146 5.51 -22.80 9.10
CA GLU A 146 5.75 -23.95 9.96
C GLU A 146 6.78 -23.64 11.06
N ALA A 147 7.87 -22.93 10.72
CA ALA A 147 8.92 -22.58 11.69
C ALA A 147 8.44 -21.57 12.75
N LEU A 148 7.57 -20.63 12.37
CA LEU A 148 6.96 -19.64 13.25
C LEU A 148 5.77 -20.20 14.03
N GLY A 149 5.29 -21.40 13.69
CA GLY A 149 4.14 -22.02 14.34
C GLY A 149 2.80 -21.38 13.97
N VAL A 150 2.66 -20.85 12.76
CA VAL A 150 1.39 -20.32 12.24
C VAL A 150 0.36 -21.45 12.24
N ARG A 151 -0.73 -21.30 13.01
CA ARG A 151 -1.66 -22.39 13.37
C ARG A 151 -2.30 -23.07 12.17
N MET A 152 -2.58 -22.30 11.12
CA MET A 152 -3.17 -22.82 9.87
C MET A 152 -2.23 -23.77 9.10
N PHE A 153 -0.93 -23.71 9.37
CA PHE A 153 0.09 -24.52 8.70
C PHE A 153 0.57 -25.69 9.57
N ASP A 154 -0.29 -26.19 10.45
CA ASP A 154 -0.09 -27.47 11.13
C ASP A 154 0.12 -28.61 10.10
N PRO A 155 1.29 -29.27 10.10
CA PRO A 155 1.57 -30.37 9.18
C PRO A 155 0.60 -31.56 9.28
N MET A 156 -0.13 -31.71 10.39
CA MET A 156 -1.14 -32.76 10.56
C MET A 156 -2.44 -32.47 9.79
N HIS A 157 -2.71 -31.20 9.49
CA HIS A 157 -3.94 -30.76 8.83
C HIS A 157 -3.62 -29.75 7.71
N PRO A 158 -2.87 -30.16 6.66
CA PRO A 158 -2.38 -29.23 5.65
C PRO A 158 -3.53 -28.58 4.86
N ALA A 159 -3.52 -27.25 4.81
CA ALA A 159 -4.47 -26.48 3.99
C ALA A 159 -4.12 -26.56 2.49
N ASP A 160 -5.13 -26.54 1.61
CA ASP A 160 -4.85 -26.32 0.19
C ASP A 160 -4.31 -24.90 -0.03
N LEU A 161 -3.11 -24.77 -0.56
CA LEU A 161 -2.42 -23.50 -0.78
C LEU A 161 -3.09 -22.65 -1.86
N ASN A 162 -3.81 -23.29 -2.80
CA ASN A 162 -4.37 -22.63 -3.99
C ASN A 162 -5.88 -22.36 -3.90
N ARG A 163 -6.55 -22.86 -2.86
CA ARG A 163 -7.97 -22.51 -2.64
C ARG A 163 -8.09 -21.06 -2.16
N PRO A 164 -9.25 -20.42 -2.40
CA PRO A 164 -9.61 -19.20 -1.69
C PRO A 164 -9.47 -19.36 -0.16
N ALA A 165 -8.82 -18.38 0.46
CA ALA A 165 -8.75 -18.27 1.91
C ALA A 165 -10.09 -17.76 2.46
N LYS A 166 -10.47 -18.29 3.63
CA LYS A 166 -11.66 -17.84 4.34
C LYS A 166 -11.35 -16.61 5.18
N ARG A 167 -12.38 -15.82 5.47
CA ARG A 167 -12.24 -14.56 6.21
C ARG A 167 -11.60 -14.75 7.59
N ALA A 168 -12.01 -15.78 8.35
CA ALA A 168 -11.41 -16.08 9.64
C ALA A 168 -9.95 -16.54 9.52
N GLU A 169 -9.63 -17.33 8.49
CA GLU A 169 -8.28 -17.83 8.25
C GLU A 169 -7.30 -16.68 7.95
N VAL A 170 -7.73 -15.66 7.20
CA VAL A 170 -6.91 -14.47 6.94
C VAL A 170 -6.58 -13.74 8.25
N VAL A 171 -7.57 -13.57 9.13
CA VAL A 171 -7.35 -12.93 10.44
C VAL A 171 -6.33 -13.73 11.24
N THR A 172 -6.54 -15.03 11.39
CA THR A 172 -5.64 -15.90 12.16
C THR A 172 -4.21 -15.89 11.61
N VAL A 173 -4.02 -15.99 10.30
CA VAL A 173 -2.68 -15.96 9.68
C VAL A 173 -1.99 -14.62 9.92
N VAL A 174 -2.71 -13.50 9.78
CA VAL A 174 -2.14 -12.17 10.05
C VAL A 174 -1.71 -12.06 11.51
N LEU A 175 -2.58 -12.42 12.46
CA LEU A 175 -2.24 -12.32 13.90
C LEU A 175 -1.07 -13.25 14.29
N ASP A 176 -1.03 -14.48 13.76
CA ASP A 176 0.04 -15.44 14.05
C ASP A 176 1.39 -14.96 13.51
N VAL A 177 1.42 -14.42 12.29
CA VAL A 177 2.64 -13.92 11.64
C VAL A 177 3.17 -12.65 12.34
N PHE A 178 2.28 -11.81 12.87
CA PHE A 178 2.65 -10.64 13.68
C PHE A 178 2.95 -10.99 15.14
N HIS A 179 2.83 -12.27 15.54
CA HIS A 179 3.02 -12.76 16.90
C HIS A 179 2.13 -12.05 17.94
N ASP A 180 0.88 -11.74 17.57
CA ASP A 180 -0.07 -11.16 18.49
C ASP A 180 -0.47 -12.12 19.60
N GLU A 181 -0.43 -11.66 20.84
CA GLU A 181 -0.92 -12.41 22.00
C GLU A 181 -2.45 -12.33 22.10
N VAL A 182 -3.12 -13.26 21.42
CA VAL A 182 -4.58 -13.31 21.39
C VAL A 182 -5.15 -13.81 22.73
N LEU A 183 -5.91 -12.95 23.39
CA LEU A 183 -6.66 -13.30 24.60
C LEU A 183 -7.86 -14.22 24.26
N PRO A 184 -8.26 -15.13 25.17
CA PRO A 184 -9.42 -16.02 24.96
C PRO A 184 -10.74 -15.26 25.12
N LEU A 185 -11.05 -14.44 24.12
CA LEU A 185 -12.25 -13.60 24.06
C LEU A 185 -13.37 -14.30 23.28
N TYR A 186 -14.61 -13.89 23.55
CA TYR A 186 -15.78 -14.28 22.77
C TYR A 186 -16.14 -13.16 21.81
N ALA A 187 -16.42 -13.51 20.55
CA ALA A 187 -16.82 -12.54 19.55
C ALA A 187 -18.29 -12.15 19.75
N THR A 188 -18.64 -10.91 19.39
CA THR A 188 -20.02 -10.40 19.49
C THR A 188 -20.89 -10.80 18.29
N PHE A 189 -20.31 -11.50 17.31
CA PHE A 189 -20.98 -11.92 16.10
C PHE A 189 -21.76 -13.23 16.32
N LYS A 190 -22.94 -13.33 15.73
CA LYS A 190 -23.86 -14.46 15.95
C LYS A 190 -23.35 -15.76 15.32
N ASP A 191 -22.56 -15.65 14.26
CA ASP A 191 -22.06 -16.73 13.42
C ASP A 191 -20.63 -17.18 13.77
N THR A 192 -20.09 -16.71 14.90
CA THR A 192 -18.74 -17.06 15.36
C THR A 192 -18.73 -17.97 16.59
N ASN A 193 -19.88 -18.16 17.24
CA ASN A 193 -19.97 -18.96 18.47
C ASN A 193 -19.50 -20.40 18.24
N GLY A 194 -18.45 -20.82 18.96
CA GLY A 194 -17.88 -22.16 18.86
C GLY A 194 -16.99 -22.38 17.63
N HIS A 195 -16.73 -21.33 16.85
CA HIS A 195 -15.77 -21.39 15.74
C HIS A 195 -14.33 -21.50 16.29
N PRO A 196 -13.44 -22.32 15.70
CA PRO A 196 -12.08 -22.51 16.21
C PRO A 196 -11.25 -21.23 16.35
N TYR A 197 -11.53 -20.23 15.51
CA TYR A 197 -10.88 -18.92 15.50
C TYR A 197 -11.75 -17.79 16.10
N GLU A 198 -12.73 -18.12 16.95
CA GLU A 198 -13.61 -17.13 17.57
C GLU A 198 -12.83 -16.06 18.36
N ALA A 199 -11.81 -16.47 19.12
CA ALA A 199 -10.97 -15.56 19.90
C ALA A 199 -10.15 -14.61 19.00
N ASP A 200 -9.63 -15.10 17.88
CA ASP A 200 -8.89 -14.28 16.91
C ASP A 200 -9.80 -13.21 16.30
N ILE A 201 -11.02 -13.58 15.94
CA ILE A 201 -12.03 -12.66 15.39
C ILE A 201 -12.43 -11.61 16.45
N ALA A 202 -12.63 -12.03 17.70
CA ALA A 202 -12.97 -11.14 18.80
C ALA A 202 -11.86 -10.13 19.08
N TYR A 203 -10.61 -10.59 19.14
CA TYR A 203 -9.42 -9.76 19.31
C TYR A 203 -9.29 -8.76 18.16
N ALA A 204 -9.31 -9.23 16.91
CA ALA A 204 -9.20 -8.37 15.74
C ALA A 204 -10.34 -7.33 15.67
N ASN A 205 -11.54 -7.67 16.13
CA ASN A 205 -12.64 -6.71 16.20
C ASN A 205 -12.43 -5.67 17.29
N LEU A 206 -11.97 -6.07 18.48
CA LEU A 206 -11.68 -5.18 19.60
C LEU A 206 -10.64 -4.11 19.23
N TYR A 207 -9.60 -4.49 18.51
CA TYR A 207 -8.54 -3.58 18.05
C TYR A 207 -8.86 -2.87 16.73
N GLY A 208 -10.06 -3.05 16.17
CA GLY A 208 -10.51 -2.37 14.97
C GLY A 208 -9.86 -2.84 13.67
N ILE A 209 -9.15 -3.99 13.68
CA ILE A 209 -8.58 -4.63 12.49
C ILE A 209 -9.69 -5.11 11.56
N VAL A 210 -10.75 -5.68 12.15
CA VAL A 210 -11.93 -6.19 11.42
C VAL A 210 -13.24 -5.63 11.95
N SER A 211 -14.25 -5.66 11.08
CA SER A 211 -15.64 -5.36 11.41
C SER A 211 -16.55 -6.43 10.82
N GLY A 212 -17.76 -6.54 11.36
CA GLY A 212 -18.83 -7.35 10.80
C GLY A 212 -19.58 -6.62 9.68
N ASP A 213 -20.62 -7.28 9.19
CA ASP A 213 -21.47 -6.74 8.16
C ASP A 213 -22.30 -5.56 8.67
N LYS A 214 -22.38 -4.54 7.82
CA LYS A 214 -23.27 -3.39 8.00
C LYS A 214 -24.41 -3.47 7.01
N ASN A 215 -25.60 -3.05 7.44
CA ASN A 215 -26.72 -2.87 6.52
C ASN A 215 -26.52 -1.61 5.66
N ALA A 216 -27.45 -1.36 4.73
CA ALA A 216 -27.39 -0.20 3.83
C ALA A 216 -27.40 1.17 4.55
N GLN A 217 -27.81 1.20 5.82
CA GLN A 217 -27.81 2.39 6.68
C GLN A 217 -26.54 2.49 7.53
N GLY A 218 -25.57 1.59 7.35
CA GLY A 218 -24.31 1.57 8.09
C GLY A 218 -24.40 0.97 9.49
N ALA A 219 -25.54 0.41 9.89
CA ALA A 219 -25.71 -0.21 11.20
C ALA A 219 -25.21 -1.66 11.20
N GLU A 220 -24.54 -2.05 12.29
CA GLU A 220 -24.01 -3.40 12.49
C GLU A 220 -25.13 -4.45 12.49
N VAL A 221 -24.97 -5.50 11.67
CA VAL A 221 -25.91 -6.64 11.57
C VAL A 221 -25.60 -7.70 12.62
N GLY A 222 -24.34 -7.74 13.08
CA GLY A 222 -23.83 -8.73 14.03
C GLY A 222 -23.47 -10.07 13.38
N THR A 223 -22.98 -10.03 12.14
CA THR A 223 -22.53 -11.19 11.37
C THR A 223 -21.11 -10.92 10.85
N PHE A 224 -20.21 -11.89 10.95
CA PHE A 224 -18.81 -11.75 10.50
C PHE A 224 -18.51 -12.50 9.20
N ARG A 225 -19.17 -13.62 8.96
CA ARG A 225 -18.98 -14.57 7.86
C ARG A 225 -17.59 -15.24 7.91
N PRO A 226 -17.26 -15.99 8.98
CA PRO A 226 -15.93 -16.57 9.16
C PRO A 226 -15.54 -17.57 8.08
N GLU A 227 -16.54 -18.26 7.51
CA GLU A 227 -16.37 -19.33 6.51
C GLU A 227 -16.37 -18.84 5.05
N ASP A 228 -16.73 -17.57 4.81
CA ASP A 228 -16.78 -16.99 3.47
C ASP A 228 -15.37 -16.73 2.94
N SER A 229 -15.18 -16.90 1.63
CA SER A 229 -13.96 -16.43 0.97
C SER A 229 -13.87 -14.92 1.02
N ILE A 230 -12.65 -14.41 1.14
CA ILE A 230 -12.38 -12.98 1.22
C ILE A 230 -11.62 -12.49 -0.03
N ASN A 231 -11.96 -11.29 -0.49
CA ASN A 231 -11.31 -10.68 -1.64
C ASN A 231 -10.01 -9.93 -1.27
N ARG A 232 -9.28 -9.54 -2.32
CA ARG A 232 -8.00 -8.81 -2.22
C ARG A 232 -8.14 -7.47 -1.53
N ALA A 233 -9.19 -6.70 -1.80
CA ALA A 233 -9.41 -5.39 -1.16
C ALA A 233 -9.63 -5.51 0.35
N GLU A 234 -10.48 -6.44 0.78
CA GLU A 234 -10.73 -6.69 2.20
C GLU A 234 -9.49 -7.24 2.90
N THR A 235 -8.74 -8.15 2.25
CA THR A 235 -7.47 -8.66 2.79
C THR A 235 -6.45 -7.54 2.98
N SER A 236 -6.31 -6.63 2.00
CA SER A 236 -5.46 -5.45 2.10
C SER A 236 -5.86 -4.56 3.27
N LYS A 237 -7.15 -4.33 3.49
CA LYS A 237 -7.62 -3.58 4.66
C LYS A 237 -7.19 -4.23 5.98
N ILE A 238 -7.39 -5.55 6.12
CA ILE A 238 -7.03 -6.27 7.36
C ILE A 238 -5.54 -6.11 7.69
N ILE A 239 -4.68 -6.33 6.69
CA ILE A 239 -3.23 -6.21 6.85
C ILE A 239 -2.83 -4.77 7.20
N TYR A 240 -3.41 -3.78 6.50
CA TYR A 240 -3.15 -2.36 6.77
C TYR A 240 -3.55 -1.96 8.19
N GLU A 241 -4.77 -2.30 8.62
CA GLU A 241 -5.24 -1.92 9.96
C GLU A 241 -4.43 -2.63 11.05
N ARG A 242 -3.95 -3.86 10.82
CA ARG A 242 -3.00 -4.49 11.74
C ARG A 242 -1.67 -3.73 11.80
N LEU A 243 -1.07 -3.40 10.66
CA LEU A 243 0.19 -2.64 10.60
C LEU A 243 0.09 -1.29 11.32
N LYS A 244 -1.05 -0.61 11.18
CA LYS A 244 -1.32 0.64 11.86
C LYS A 244 -1.20 0.54 13.39
N LEU A 245 -1.52 -0.62 13.98
CA LEU A 245 -1.36 -0.83 15.42
C LEU A 245 0.10 -0.80 15.86
N ASP A 246 1.05 -1.32 15.07
CA ASP A 246 2.48 -1.27 15.40
C ASP A 246 2.97 0.18 15.44
N VAL A 247 2.58 0.98 14.44
CA VAL A 247 2.94 2.40 14.37
C VAL A 247 2.37 3.18 15.54
N LEU A 248 1.12 2.90 15.93
CA LEU A 248 0.49 3.55 17.07
C LEU A 248 1.12 3.14 18.40
N ALA A 249 1.53 1.88 18.54
CA ALA A 249 2.24 1.40 19.72
C ALA A 249 3.59 2.10 19.87
N ASP A 250 4.39 2.19 18.80
CA ASP A 250 5.68 2.88 18.80
C ASP A 250 5.56 4.37 19.12
N ALA A 251 4.52 5.04 18.60
CA ALA A 251 4.26 6.45 18.88
C ALA A 251 3.81 6.71 20.32
N SER A 252 3.22 5.73 21.00
CA SER A 252 2.76 5.86 22.40
C SER A 252 3.87 5.70 23.45
N ILE A 253 5.06 5.23 23.03
CA ILE A 253 6.22 5.01 23.89
C ILE A 253 7.18 6.23 23.87
N GLN A 254 6.98 7.19 22.97
CA GLN A 254 7.72 8.46 22.88
C GLN A 254 7.05 9.59 23.67
#